data_AF-R4FI13-F1
#
_entry.id   AF-R4FI13-F1
#
_cell.length_a   1.000
_cell.length_b   1.000
_cell.length_c   1.000
_cell.angle_alpha   90.00
_cell.angle_beta   90.00
_cell.angle_gamma   90.00
#
_symmetry.space_group_name_H-M   'P 1'
#
loop_
_entity.id
_entity.type
_entity.pdbx_description
1 polymer ?
#
loop_
_entity_poly.entity_id
_entity_poly.type
_entity_poly.pdbx_seq_one_letter_code
_entity_poly.pdbx_strand_id
1 'polypeptide(L)'
;MFLVTLFTIEACTYKGKHYKIGKSFTDGCNTCFCGDNDMVQCTFKFCVEKDVDKKEVCLYNKKVYKVGATFKDDCNTCSCKSNNVVVCTKMLCSVNYKSEADVCVYKDKVYKIGASFKDRCNNCRCSSKNRVMCTKRLCPATKEDITKLRQYLTNEKIVKLPANKKD
;
A
#
# COMPACT_ATOMS: atom_id res chain seq x y z
N MET A 1 -57.55 21.14 52.08
CA MET A 1 -57.13 20.19 51.02
C MET A 1 -57.39 20.84 49.68
N PHE A 2 -56.48 21.09 48.75
CA PHE A 2 -55.03 20.93 48.64
C PHE A 2 -54.60 22.10 47.73
N LEU A 3 -53.75 22.99 48.23
CA LEU A 3 -53.09 24.01 47.40
C LEU A 3 -52.08 23.28 46.50
N VAL A 4 -52.50 22.90 45.29
CA VAL A 4 -51.54 22.49 44.24
C VAL A 4 -50.92 23.78 43.72
N THR A 5 -49.89 24.24 44.41
CA THR A 5 -48.95 25.19 43.84
C THR A 5 -48.34 24.50 42.62
N LEU A 6 -48.79 24.90 41.43
CA LEU A 6 -48.13 24.59 40.16
C LEU A 6 -46.77 25.29 40.18
N PHE A 7 -45.82 24.71 40.90
CA PHE A 7 -44.41 24.95 40.64
C PHE A 7 -44.13 24.30 39.29
N THR A 8 -44.38 25.04 38.21
CA THR A 8 -43.77 24.75 36.92
C THR A 8 -42.27 24.77 37.18
N ILE A 9 -41.65 23.60 37.23
CA ILE A 9 -40.20 23.50 37.39
C ILE A 9 -39.64 24.07 36.09
N GLU A 10 -39.27 25.34 36.13
CA GLU A 10 -38.63 26.03 35.04
C GLU A 10 -37.22 25.44 34.87
N ALA A 11 -37.11 24.53 33.91
CA ALA A 11 -35.90 23.79 33.63
C ALA A 11 -35.77 23.55 32.13
N CYS A 12 -34.54 23.54 31.64
CA CYS A 12 -34.25 23.15 30.28
C CYS A 12 -34.08 21.63 30.16
N THR A 13 -34.52 21.07 29.04
CA THR A 13 -34.27 19.66 28.68
C THR A 13 -33.15 19.57 27.64
N TYR A 14 -32.01 18.99 28.03
CA TYR A 14 -30.85 18.83 27.15
C TYR A 14 -30.33 17.39 27.16
N LYS A 15 -30.35 16.74 25.99
CA LYS A 15 -29.98 15.32 25.81
C LYS A 15 -30.63 14.38 26.84
N GLY A 16 -31.91 14.60 27.14
CA GLY A 16 -32.67 13.79 28.10
C GLY A 16 -32.39 14.07 29.58
N LYS A 17 -31.63 15.11 29.91
CA LYS A 17 -31.41 15.58 31.30
C LYS A 17 -32.09 16.93 31.52
N HIS A 18 -32.55 17.16 32.75
CA HIS A 18 -33.17 18.43 33.15
C HIS A 18 -32.18 19.31 33.92
N TYR A 19 -32.09 20.58 33.54
CA TYR A 19 -31.23 21.58 34.17
C TYR A 19 -32.07 22.77 34.60
N LYS A 20 -31.94 23.24 35.84
CA LYS A 20 -32.66 24.44 36.31
C LYS A 20 -32.25 25.67 35.52
N ILE A 21 -33.17 26.61 35.30
CA ILE A 21 -32.84 27.93 34.74
C ILE A 21 -31.68 28.56 35.53
N GLY A 22 -30.77 29.21 34.81
CA GLY A 22 -29.58 29.84 35.35
C GLY A 22 -28.40 28.88 35.58
N LYS A 23 -28.56 27.57 35.33
CA LYS A 23 -27.47 26.61 35.48
C LYS A 23 -26.61 26.51 34.23
N SER A 24 -25.29 26.60 34.46
CA SER A 24 -24.29 26.17 33.49
C SER A 24 -23.92 24.70 33.69
N PHE A 25 -23.67 24.00 32.60
CA PHE A 25 -23.22 22.60 32.57
C PHE A 25 -22.30 22.36 31.37
N THR A 26 -21.72 21.17 31.26
CA THR A 26 -20.75 20.85 30.20
C THR A 26 -21.28 19.75 29.28
N ASP A 27 -21.07 19.91 27.97
CA ASP A 27 -21.25 18.86 26.95
C ASP A 27 -19.91 18.65 26.22
N GLY A 28 -19.18 17.61 26.62
CA GLY A 28 -17.78 17.43 26.21
C GLY A 28 -16.92 18.62 26.66
N CYS A 29 -16.30 19.30 25.70
CA CYS A 29 -15.50 20.50 25.91
C CYS A 29 -16.30 21.82 25.85
N ASN A 30 -17.59 21.75 25.51
CA ASN A 30 -18.46 22.90 25.40
C ASN A 30 -19.10 23.24 26.74
N THR A 31 -19.20 24.53 27.02
CA THR A 31 -19.95 25.06 28.16
C THR A 31 -21.34 25.45 27.68
N CYS A 32 -22.37 24.93 28.35
CA CYS A 32 -23.77 25.20 28.08
C CYS A 32 -24.39 25.98 29.23
N PHE A 33 -25.41 26.78 28.93
CA PHE A 33 -26.22 27.53 29.89
C PHE A 33 -27.70 27.32 29.60
N CYS A 34 -28.47 26.99 30.64
CA CYS A 34 -29.92 26.93 30.60
C CYS A 34 -30.50 28.31 30.89
N GLY A 35 -31.08 28.94 29.86
CA GLY A 35 -31.79 30.21 29.95
C GLY A 35 -33.31 30.03 30.03
N ASP A 36 -34.03 31.14 29.93
CA ASP A 36 -35.49 31.14 29.98
C ASP A 36 -36.12 30.44 28.77
N ASN A 37 -37.37 29.99 28.92
CA ASN A 37 -38.16 29.34 27.86
C ASN A 37 -37.52 28.06 27.26
N ASP A 38 -36.91 27.20 28.10
CA ASP A 38 -36.29 25.93 27.67
C ASP A 38 -35.14 26.12 26.65
N MET A 39 -34.51 27.30 26.64
CA MET A 39 -33.41 27.59 25.72
C MET A 39 -32.06 27.19 26.32
N VAL A 40 -31.36 26.29 25.62
CA VAL A 40 -29.97 25.94 25.95
C VAL A 40 -29.01 26.56 24.95
N GLN A 41 -28.06 27.33 25.46
CA GLN A 41 -26.99 27.91 24.66
C GLN A 41 -25.66 27.28 25.03
N CYS A 42 -24.95 26.72 24.05
CA CYS A 42 -23.64 26.13 24.24
C CYS A 42 -22.59 26.88 23.43
N THR A 43 -21.34 26.93 23.93
CA THR A 43 -20.19 27.28 23.10
C THR A 43 -20.06 26.29 21.94
N PHE A 44 -19.46 26.71 20.84
CA PHE A 44 -19.22 25.86 19.66
C PHE A 44 -17.73 25.59 19.48
N LYS A 45 -17.18 24.75 20.36
CA LYS A 45 -15.81 24.24 20.27
C LYS A 45 -15.83 22.85 19.64
N PHE A 46 -14.85 22.60 18.78
CA PHE A 46 -14.58 21.27 18.25
C PHE A 46 -13.96 20.41 19.37
N CYS A 47 -14.75 19.49 19.92
CA CYS A 47 -14.30 18.61 20.98
C CYS A 47 -13.60 17.38 20.38
N VAL A 48 -12.27 17.36 20.47
CA VAL A 48 -11.50 16.15 20.18
C VAL A 48 -11.68 15.20 21.36
N GLU A 49 -12.23 14.02 21.11
CA GLU A 49 -12.27 12.95 22.10
C GLU A 49 -10.85 12.70 22.61
N LYS A 50 -10.64 12.82 23.92
CA LYS A 50 -9.33 12.58 24.54
C LYS A 50 -8.98 11.09 24.59
N ASP A 51 -9.90 10.23 24.17
CA ASP A 51 -9.76 8.78 24.09
C ASP A 51 -9.24 8.32 22.71
N VAL A 52 -8.42 9.13 22.05
CA VAL A 52 -7.48 8.56 21.07
C VAL A 52 -6.50 7.76 21.90
N ASP A 53 -6.73 6.45 22.00
CA ASP A 53 -5.79 5.46 22.53
C ASP A 53 -4.38 5.92 22.16
N LYS A 54 -3.66 6.50 23.12
CA LYS A 54 -2.26 6.87 22.92
C LYS A 54 -1.56 5.56 22.71
N LYS A 55 -1.37 5.18 21.45
CA LYS A 55 -0.62 3.97 21.12
C LYS A 55 0.79 4.20 21.63
N GLU A 56 1.09 3.57 22.77
CA GLU A 56 2.39 3.59 23.44
C GLU A 56 3.43 2.74 22.68
N VAL A 57 3.03 2.19 21.54
CA VAL A 57 3.85 1.39 20.64
C VAL A 57 3.65 1.81 19.20
N CYS A 58 4.67 1.56 18.39
CA CYS A 58 4.61 1.58 16.93
C CYS A 58 4.59 0.16 16.37
N LEU A 59 3.70 -0.08 15.41
CA LEU A 59 3.67 -1.24 14.54
C LEU A 59 4.41 -0.89 13.25
N TYR A 60 5.55 -1.54 13.01
CA TYR A 60 6.37 -1.29 11.83
C TYR A 60 6.93 -2.60 11.28
N ASN A 61 6.72 -2.89 10.00
CA ASN A 61 7.09 -4.14 9.33
C ASN A 61 6.70 -5.40 10.16
N LYS A 62 5.46 -5.40 10.68
CA LYS A 62 4.88 -6.47 11.52
C LYS A 62 5.57 -6.69 12.88
N LYS A 63 6.44 -5.77 13.30
CA LYS A 63 7.08 -5.77 14.64
C LYS A 63 6.52 -4.64 15.49
N VAL A 64 6.56 -4.83 16.80
CA VAL A 64 6.12 -3.85 17.81
C VAL A 64 7.36 -3.18 18.42
N TYR A 65 7.36 -1.85 18.45
CA TYR A 65 8.41 -1.03 19.05
C TYR A 65 7.81 -0.12 20.11
N LYS A 66 8.46 0.02 21.27
CA LYS A 66 8.03 0.99 22.29
C LYS A 66 8.30 2.41 21.82
N VAL A 67 7.47 3.38 22.24
CA VAL A 67 7.76 4.80 22.02
C VAL A 67 9.14 5.15 22.59
N GLY A 68 9.93 5.89 21.82
CA GLY A 68 11.34 6.21 22.13
C GLY A 68 12.35 5.19 21.61
N ALA A 69 11.91 4.00 21.18
CA ALA A 69 12.82 3.02 20.58
C ALA A 69 13.38 3.54 19.24
N THR A 70 14.67 3.26 19.04
CA THR A 70 15.36 3.48 17.76
C THR A 70 15.73 2.11 17.16
N PHE A 71 15.51 1.93 15.87
CA PHE A 71 15.77 0.67 15.17
C PHE A 71 16.24 0.93 13.73
N LYS A 72 16.75 -0.12 13.07
CA LYS A 72 17.20 -0.06 11.68
C LYS A 72 16.13 -0.60 10.73
N ASP A 73 15.94 0.11 9.62
CA ASP A 73 15.27 -0.39 8.42
C ASP A 73 16.26 -0.25 7.26
N ASP A 74 16.89 -1.38 6.92
CA ASP A 74 18.06 -1.41 6.05
C ASP A 74 19.17 -0.45 6.57
N CYS A 75 19.66 0.48 5.75
CA CYS A 75 20.63 1.48 6.15
C CYS A 75 20.01 2.63 6.96
N ASN A 76 18.68 2.80 6.91
CA ASN A 76 17.98 3.90 7.56
C ASN A 76 17.83 3.68 9.06
N THR A 77 17.90 4.77 9.81
CA THR A 77 17.63 4.78 11.25
C THR A 77 16.22 5.31 11.47
N CYS A 78 15.39 4.52 12.14
CA CYS A 78 14.00 4.81 12.44
C CYS A 78 13.79 5.02 13.94
N SER A 79 12.85 5.88 14.31
CA SER A 79 12.44 6.13 15.69
C SER A 79 10.93 6.04 15.83
N CYS A 80 10.48 5.35 16.88
CA CYS A 80 9.07 5.28 17.25
C CYS A 80 8.66 6.49 18.08
N LYS A 81 7.64 7.22 17.62
CA LYS A 81 7.00 8.36 18.27
C LYS A 81 5.61 7.98 18.75
N SER A 82 5.01 8.83 19.59
CA SER A 82 3.65 8.64 20.10
C SER A 82 2.62 8.47 18.97
N ASN A 83 1.52 7.79 19.26
CA ASN A 83 0.40 7.58 18.33
C ASN A 83 0.78 6.76 17.10
N ASN A 84 1.64 5.75 17.27
CA ASN A 84 2.05 4.83 16.20
C ASN A 84 2.73 5.52 15.00
N VAL A 85 3.47 6.61 15.26
CA VAL A 85 4.21 7.35 14.22
C VAL A 85 5.66 6.87 14.18
N VAL A 86 6.12 6.41 13.01
CA VAL A 86 7.53 6.06 12.78
C VAL A 86 8.18 7.07 11.87
N VAL A 87 9.33 7.59 12.30
CA VAL A 87 10.14 8.53 11.51
C VAL A 87 11.49 7.90 11.22
N CYS A 88 11.84 7.79 9.94
CA CYS A 88 13.10 7.25 9.48
C CYS A 88 13.94 8.30 8.75
N THR A 89 15.26 8.13 8.76
CA THR A 89 16.15 8.81 7.79
C THR A 89 15.77 8.40 6.36
N LYS A 90 16.17 9.21 5.38
CA LYS A 90 15.94 8.95 3.94
C LYS A 90 17.26 8.81 3.19
N MET A 91 18.04 7.83 3.59
CA MET A 91 19.27 7.44 2.90
C MET A 91 18.90 6.51 1.73
N LEU A 92 19.57 6.70 0.59
CA LEU A 92 19.55 5.74 -0.51
C LEU A 92 20.35 4.51 -0.06
N CYS A 93 19.64 3.49 0.42
CA CYS A 93 20.29 2.27 0.84
C CYS A 93 20.78 1.49 -0.38
N SER A 94 22.04 1.08 -0.33
CA SER A 94 22.61 0.22 -1.35
C SER A 94 21.87 -1.11 -1.32
N VAL A 95 21.10 -1.40 -2.36
CA VAL A 95 20.68 -2.76 -2.66
C VAL A 95 21.93 -3.56 -3.01
N ASN A 96 22.61 -4.08 -2.00
CA ASN A 96 23.35 -5.30 -2.17
C ASN A 96 22.30 -6.36 -2.45
N TYR A 97 21.98 -6.54 -3.74
CA TYR A 97 21.37 -7.78 -4.20
C TYR A 97 22.34 -8.90 -3.82
N LYS A 98 22.28 -9.36 -2.58
CA LYS A 98 22.46 -10.77 -2.27
C LYS A 98 21.27 -11.45 -2.94
N SER A 99 21.33 -11.60 -4.26
CA SER A 99 20.39 -12.45 -4.96
C SER A 99 20.65 -13.85 -4.44
N GLU A 100 19.88 -14.28 -3.45
CA GLU A 100 19.86 -15.67 -2.99
C GLU A 100 19.37 -16.64 -4.09
N ALA A 101 18.99 -16.11 -5.26
CA ALA A 101 18.84 -16.85 -6.49
C ALA A 101 19.78 -16.28 -7.57
N ASP A 102 20.99 -16.81 -7.58
CA ASP A 102 21.97 -16.61 -8.64
C ASP A 102 21.49 -17.46 -9.86
N VAL A 103 20.58 -16.87 -10.66
CA VAL A 103 19.86 -17.53 -11.77
C VAL A 103 20.00 -16.76 -13.08
N CYS A 104 19.75 -17.43 -14.20
CA CYS A 104 19.59 -16.79 -15.50
C CYS A 104 18.15 -16.85 -15.98
N VAL A 105 17.65 -15.75 -16.54
CA VAL A 105 16.38 -15.68 -17.26
C VAL A 105 16.68 -15.68 -18.76
N TYR A 106 16.13 -16.65 -19.50
CA TYR A 106 16.37 -16.81 -20.94
C TYR A 106 15.11 -17.32 -21.64
N LYS A 107 14.58 -16.53 -22.59
CA LYS A 107 13.30 -16.77 -23.30
C LYS A 107 12.19 -17.18 -22.34
N ASP A 108 11.97 -16.34 -21.32
CA ASP A 108 10.93 -16.49 -20.30
C ASP A 108 11.05 -17.73 -19.40
N LYS A 109 12.21 -18.41 -19.43
CA LYS A 109 12.53 -19.54 -18.55
C LYS A 109 13.63 -19.17 -17.57
N VAL A 110 13.56 -19.75 -16.37
CA VAL A 110 14.54 -19.55 -15.30
C VAL A 110 15.46 -20.77 -15.19
N TYR A 111 16.77 -20.53 -15.18
CA TYR A 111 17.82 -21.54 -15.08
C TYR A 111 18.71 -21.24 -13.89
N LYS A 112 19.09 -22.28 -13.13
CA LYS A 112 20.12 -22.15 -12.09
C LYS A 112 21.50 -21.92 -12.72
N ILE A 113 22.40 -21.20 -12.04
CA ILE A 113 23.81 -21.13 -12.46
C ILE A 113 24.39 -22.53 -12.68
N GLY A 114 25.17 -22.67 -13.75
CA GLY A 114 25.79 -23.92 -14.14
C GLY A 114 24.90 -24.80 -15.00
N ALA A 115 23.57 -24.59 -15.00
CA ALA A 115 22.64 -25.38 -15.81
C ALA A 115 22.96 -25.26 -17.31
N SER A 116 23.00 -26.41 -17.98
CA SER A 116 23.13 -26.50 -19.43
C SER A 116 21.79 -26.84 -20.07
N PHE A 117 21.47 -26.16 -21.17
CA PHE A 117 20.21 -26.34 -21.89
C PHE A 117 20.39 -26.10 -23.38
N LYS A 118 19.39 -26.46 -24.18
CA LYS A 118 19.40 -26.28 -25.64
C LYS A 118 18.56 -25.08 -26.04
N ASP A 119 19.11 -24.25 -26.93
CA ASP A 119 18.31 -23.34 -27.75
C ASP A 119 18.40 -23.77 -29.21
N ARG A 120 17.38 -24.47 -29.69
CA ARG A 120 17.38 -25.16 -30.98
C ARG A 120 18.62 -26.08 -31.10
N CYS A 121 19.51 -25.79 -32.04
CA CYS A 121 20.74 -26.55 -32.25
C CYS A 121 21.91 -26.09 -31.37
N ASN A 122 21.78 -24.96 -30.66
CA ASN A 122 22.83 -24.39 -29.84
C ASN A 122 22.82 -24.94 -28.42
N ASN A 123 24.03 -25.13 -27.87
CA ASN A 123 24.25 -25.47 -26.48
C ASN A 123 24.41 -24.19 -25.68
N CYS A 124 23.61 -24.03 -24.63
CA CYS A 124 23.63 -22.88 -23.74
C CYS A 124 24.02 -23.30 -22.32
N ARG A 125 24.65 -22.37 -21.59
CA ARG A 125 24.95 -22.52 -20.16
C ARG A 125 24.64 -21.23 -19.42
N CYS A 126 23.95 -21.36 -18.28
CA CYS A 126 23.75 -20.25 -17.36
C CYS A 126 25.04 -19.99 -16.55
N SER A 127 25.52 -18.74 -16.58
CA SER A 127 26.69 -18.24 -15.88
C SER A 127 26.27 -17.17 -14.85
N SER A 128 27.23 -16.71 -14.05
CA SER A 128 27.00 -15.69 -13.01
C SER A 128 26.42 -14.39 -13.57
N LYS A 129 25.69 -13.64 -12.73
CA LYS A 129 25.13 -12.33 -13.06
C LYS A 129 24.16 -12.37 -14.26
N ASN A 130 23.26 -13.36 -14.28
CA ASN A 130 22.22 -13.53 -15.30
C ASN A 130 22.77 -13.60 -16.75
N ARG A 131 23.92 -14.24 -16.95
CA ARG A 131 24.56 -14.34 -18.27
C ARG A 131 24.36 -15.72 -18.86
N VAL A 132 23.69 -15.82 -20.00
CA VAL A 132 23.60 -17.08 -20.77
C VAL A 132 24.62 -17.07 -21.90
N MET A 133 25.48 -18.10 -21.92
CA MET A 133 26.46 -18.31 -22.97
C MET A 133 25.99 -19.46 -23.87
N CYS A 134 25.69 -19.17 -25.13
CA CYS A 134 25.31 -20.16 -26.12
C CYS A 134 26.38 -20.30 -27.21
N THR A 135 26.49 -21.48 -27.80
CA THR A 135 27.17 -21.63 -29.09
C THR A 135 26.46 -20.80 -30.17
N LYS A 136 27.18 -20.45 -31.24
CA LYS A 136 26.65 -19.64 -32.36
C LYS A 136 26.60 -20.46 -33.66
N ARG A 137 25.90 -21.58 -33.65
CA ARG A 137 25.64 -22.39 -34.84
C ARG A 137 24.44 -21.82 -35.58
N LEU A 138 24.53 -21.75 -36.90
CA LEU A 138 23.39 -21.49 -37.76
C LEU A 138 22.46 -22.71 -37.70
N CYS A 139 21.29 -22.55 -37.09
CA CYS A 139 20.35 -23.65 -36.94
C CYS A 139 19.49 -23.82 -38.20
N PRO A 140 19.14 -25.06 -38.59
CA PRO A 140 18.23 -25.31 -39.71
C PRO A 140 16.89 -24.58 -39.52
N ALA A 141 16.41 -23.91 -40.56
CA ALA A 141 15.13 -23.21 -40.53
C ALA A 141 13.97 -24.19 -40.29
N THR A 142 13.03 -23.81 -39.42
CA THR A 142 11.80 -24.57 -39.19
C THR A 142 10.69 -24.11 -40.13
N LYS A 143 9.63 -24.92 -40.25
CA LYS A 143 8.40 -24.51 -40.95
C LYS A 143 7.83 -23.22 -40.35
N GLU A 144 7.93 -23.04 -39.04
CA GLU A 144 7.48 -21.82 -38.36
C GLU A 144 8.33 -20.60 -38.75
N ASP A 145 9.66 -20.73 -38.80
CA ASP A 145 10.56 -19.67 -39.25
C ASP A 145 10.18 -19.21 -40.68
N ILE A 146 9.91 -20.18 -41.56
CA ILE A 146 9.50 -19.92 -42.95
C ILE A 146 8.14 -19.22 -42.99
N THR A 147 7.18 -19.63 -42.16
CA THR A 147 5.86 -18.99 -42.08
C THR A 147 5.97 -17.55 -41.60
N LYS A 148 6.77 -17.27 -40.56
CA LYS A 148 7.01 -15.90 -40.07
C LYS A 148 7.70 -15.03 -41.12
N LEU A 149 8.67 -15.58 -41.83
CA LEU A 149 9.34 -14.87 -42.92
C LEU A 149 8.36 -14.55 -44.06
N ARG A 150 7.51 -15.50 -44.46
CA ARG A 150 6.46 -15.26 -45.47
C ARG A 150 5.53 -14.14 -45.02
N GLN A 151 5.07 -14.18 -43.77
CA GLN A 151 4.20 -13.16 -43.21
C GLN A 151 4.87 -11.77 -43.22
N TYR A 152 6.13 -11.69 -42.81
CA TYR A 152 6.90 -10.44 -42.85
C TYR A 152 7.00 -9.89 -44.28
N LEU A 153 7.39 -10.73 -45.24
CA LEU A 153 7.53 -10.32 -46.64
C LEU A 153 6.21 -9.90 -47.30
N THR A 154 5.08 -10.52 -46.91
CA THR A 154 3.76 -10.12 -47.37
C THR A 154 3.25 -8.85 -46.71
N ASN A 155 3.52 -8.66 -45.41
CA ASN A 155 3.10 -7.48 -44.65
C ASN A 155 3.82 -6.21 -45.12
N GLU A 156 5.12 -6.33 -45.41
CA GLU A 156 5.93 -5.26 -45.99
C GLU A 156 5.67 -5.06 -47.50
N LYS A 157 4.73 -5.81 -48.09
CA LYS A 157 4.40 -5.82 -49.53
C LYS A 157 5.60 -6.07 -50.45
N ILE A 158 6.68 -6.66 -49.93
CA ILE A 158 7.92 -6.93 -50.68
C ILE A 158 7.69 -8.03 -51.73
N VAL A 159 6.82 -8.98 -51.43
CA VAL A 159 6.45 -10.07 -52.35
C VAL A 159 4.94 -10.20 -52.44
N LYS A 160 4.38 -10.13 -53.65
CA LYS A 160 3.01 -10.59 -53.92
C LYS A 160 3.05 -12.10 -54.08
N LEU A 161 2.49 -12.84 -53.11
CA LEU A 161 2.35 -14.29 -53.26
C LEU A 161 1.44 -14.58 -54.47
N PRO A 162 1.81 -15.50 -55.36
CA PRO A 162 0.91 -15.94 -56.42
C PRO A 162 -0.33 -16.56 -55.79
N ALA A 163 -1.51 -16.14 -56.23
CA ALA A 163 -2.75 -16.78 -55.82
C ALA A 163 -2.68 -18.26 -56.24
N ASN A 164 -2.73 -19.17 -55.27
CA ASN A 164 -2.83 -20.60 -55.54
C ASN A 164 -4.02 -20.82 -56.49
N LYS A 165 -3.75 -21.15 -57.75
CA LYS A 165 -4.76 -21.77 -58.61
C LYS A 165 -5.02 -23.14 -58.01
N LYS A 166 -6.22 -23.31 -57.44
CA LYS A 166 -6.79 -24.62 -57.20
C LYS A 166 -7.24 -25.11 -58.58
N ASP A 167 -6.50 -26.07 -59.12
CA ASP A 167 -7.02 -26.98 -60.15
C ASP A 167 -7.74 -28.13 -59.43
#